data_AF-A0AAJ0WDL2-F1
#
_entry.id   AF-A0AAJ0WDL2-F1
#
_cell.length_a   1.000
_cell.length_b   1.000
_cell.length_c   1.000
_cell.angle_alpha   90.00
_cell.angle_beta   90.00
_cell.angle_gamma   90.00
#
_symmetry.space_group_name_H-M   'P 1'
#
loop_
_entity.id
_entity.type
_entity.pdbx_description
1 polymer ?
#
loop_
_entity_poly.entity_id
_entity_poly.type
_entity_poly.pdbx_seq_one_letter_code
_entity_poly.pdbx_strand_id
1 'polypeptide(L)'
;MKINTIILLAGLLLILVSIFLSYKKAQKNQQFQTLDPNKIIPGPIVHDDLSEEQIKRITKIQAAFSDIYPISLEDTITNFKRDQNPDSEIRVWENMMHAYETFISKNPEINVEKKSEVFKLILTRSMMDENKVRAQREFNLLNENEVNEIFSYYTKESKPLIIEKNL
;
A
#
# COMPACT_ATOMS: atom_id res chain seq x y z
N MET A 1 16.21 -44.14 -21.61
CA MET A 1 14.99 -43.38 -21.24
C MET A 1 15.21 -42.30 -20.19
N LYS A 2 16.08 -42.51 -19.17
CA LYS A 2 16.31 -41.52 -18.09
C LYS A 2 17.02 -40.23 -18.53
N ILE A 3 18.02 -40.32 -19.43
CA ILE A 3 18.84 -39.18 -19.86
C ILE A 3 18.02 -38.14 -20.65
N ASN A 4 17.21 -38.57 -21.63
CA ASN A 4 16.37 -37.67 -22.42
C ASN A 4 15.33 -36.93 -21.56
N THR A 5 14.82 -37.60 -20.52
CA THR A 5 13.87 -37.00 -19.57
C THR A 5 14.54 -35.93 -18.71
N ILE A 6 15.79 -36.15 -18.27
CA ILE A 6 16.57 -35.15 -17.51
C ILE A 6 16.88 -33.93 -18.39
N ILE A 7 17.25 -34.14 -19.66
CA ILE A 7 17.53 -33.05 -20.61
C ILE A 7 16.26 -32.21 -20.88
N LEU A 8 15.10 -32.85 -21.04
CA LEU A 8 13.80 -32.18 -21.20
C LEU A 8 13.43 -31.34 -19.96
N LEU A 9 13.61 -31.88 -18.76
CA LEU A 9 13.32 -31.16 -17.50
C LEU A 9 14.27 -29.97 -17.29
N ALA A 10 15.55 -30.13 -17.60
CA ALA A 10 16.53 -29.04 -17.54
C ALA A 10 16.19 -27.93 -18.56
N GLY A 11 15.78 -28.29 -19.77
CA GLY A 11 15.32 -27.34 -20.78
C GLY A 11 14.07 -26.56 -20.34
N LEU A 12 13.08 -27.26 -19.77
CA LEU A 12 11.87 -26.62 -19.23
C LEU A 12 12.18 -25.66 -18.08
N LEU A 13 13.07 -26.05 -17.17
CA LEU A 13 13.50 -25.20 -16.05
C LEU A 13 14.19 -23.92 -16.56
N LEU A 14 15.05 -24.01 -17.57
CA LEU A 14 15.71 -22.84 -18.18
C LEU A 14 14.69 -21.90 -18.86
N ILE A 15 13.65 -22.45 -19.49
CA ILE A 15 12.56 -21.66 -20.07
C ILE A 15 11.78 -20.93 -18.97
N LEU A 16 11.40 -21.61 -17.89
CA LEU A 16 10.69 -20.99 -16.77
C LEU A 16 11.52 -19.89 -16.09
N VAL A 17 12.83 -20.11 -15.92
CA VAL A 17 13.75 -19.09 -15.38
C VAL A 17 13.85 -17.88 -16.31
N SER A 18 13.96 -18.09 -17.63
CA SER A 18 14.05 -16.97 -18.58
C SER A 18 12.74 -16.17 -18.68
N ILE A 19 11.58 -16.82 -18.60
CA ILE A 19 10.27 -16.17 -18.49
C ILE A 19 10.20 -15.35 -17.21
N PHE A 20 10.59 -15.92 -16.06
CA PHE A 20 10.57 -15.24 -14.77
C PHE A 20 11.51 -14.01 -14.75
N LEU A 21 12.72 -14.14 -15.30
CA LEU A 21 13.66 -13.02 -15.43
C LEU A 21 13.14 -11.93 -16.37
N SER A 22 12.51 -12.30 -17.48
CA SER A 22 11.90 -11.36 -18.42
C SER A 22 10.73 -10.61 -17.80
N TYR A 23 9.88 -11.31 -17.03
CA TYR A 23 8.77 -10.73 -16.29
C TYR A 23 9.26 -9.72 -15.23
N LYS A 24 10.29 -10.08 -14.44
CA LYS A 24 10.94 -9.16 -13.49
C LYS A 24 11.52 -7.92 -14.17
N LYS A 25 12.16 -8.08 -15.33
CA LYS A 25 12.74 -6.95 -16.09
C LYS A 25 11.66 -6.01 -16.62
N ALA A 26 10.55 -6.54 -17.13
CA ALA A 26 9.42 -5.74 -17.60
C ALA A 26 8.79 -4.91 -16.46
N GLN A 27 8.62 -5.52 -15.28
CA GLN A 27 8.12 -4.82 -14.10
C GLN A 27 9.04 -3.68 -13.63
N LYS A 28 10.37 -3.90 -13.70
CA LYS A 28 11.38 -2.86 -13.36
C LYS A 28 11.35 -1.66 -14.32
N ASN A 29 10.88 -1.84 -15.54
CA ASN A 29 10.83 -0.80 -16.58
C ASN A 29 9.52 0.01 -16.59
N GLN A 30 8.56 -0.27 -15.69
CA GLN A 30 7.37 0.57 -15.56
C GLN A 30 7.77 1.96 -15.04
N GLN A 31 7.51 2.98 -15.85
CA GLN A 31 7.73 4.38 -15.45
C GLN A 31 6.56 4.84 -14.59
N PHE A 32 6.80 5.04 -13.30
CA PHE A 32 5.85 5.67 -12.39
C PHE A 32 5.96 7.20 -12.49
N GLN A 33 4.82 7.88 -12.41
CA GLN A 33 4.76 9.34 -12.37
C GLN A 33 4.24 9.77 -11.00
N THR A 34 4.89 10.76 -10.40
CA THR A 34 4.34 11.46 -9.24
C THR A 34 3.33 12.48 -9.76
N LEU A 35 2.09 12.39 -9.28
CA LEU A 35 1.03 13.33 -9.61
C LEU A 35 0.57 14.06 -8.35
N ASP A 36 0.08 15.27 -8.54
CA ASP A 36 -0.60 16.01 -7.49
C ASP A 36 -1.97 15.34 -7.24
N PRO A 37 -2.23 14.79 -6.03
CA PRO A 37 -3.48 14.09 -5.75
C PRO A 37 -4.71 15.00 -5.91
N ASN A 38 -4.57 16.32 -5.77
CA ASN A 38 -5.67 17.28 -5.97
C ASN A 38 -6.08 17.43 -7.43
N LYS A 39 -5.29 16.91 -8.37
CA LYS A 39 -5.60 16.91 -9.80
C LYS A 39 -6.22 15.60 -10.27
N ILE A 40 -6.39 14.63 -9.38
CA ILE A 40 -6.98 13.33 -9.68
C ILE A 40 -8.47 13.41 -9.37
N ILE A 41 -9.30 13.01 -10.33
CA ILE A 41 -10.74 12.89 -10.15
C ILE A 41 -11.02 11.48 -9.61
N PRO A 42 -11.80 11.32 -8.52
CA PRO A 42 -12.19 10.01 -8.03
C PRO A 42 -12.89 9.18 -9.11
N GLY A 43 -12.57 7.89 -9.17
CA GLY A 43 -13.26 6.94 -10.05
C GLY A 43 -14.75 6.77 -9.70
N PRO A 44 -15.56 6.18 -10.59
CA PRO A 44 -16.95 5.88 -10.30
C PRO A 44 -17.08 4.88 -9.14
N ILE A 45 -18.27 4.82 -8.55
CA ILE A 45 -18.62 3.69 -7.67
C ILE A 45 -18.77 2.47 -8.57
N VAL A 46 -18.07 1.39 -8.26
CA VAL A 46 -18.10 0.14 -9.05
C VAL A 46 -18.68 -1.04 -8.26
N HIS A 47 -18.90 -0.86 -6.95
CA HIS A 47 -19.62 -1.81 -6.10
C HIS A 47 -20.86 -1.14 -5.52
N ASP A 48 -22.03 -1.72 -5.76
CA ASP A 48 -23.29 -1.22 -5.18
C ASP A 48 -23.35 -1.41 -3.67
N ASP A 49 -22.72 -2.47 -3.14
CA ASP A 49 -22.67 -2.79 -1.72
C ASP A 49 -21.33 -3.46 -1.35
N LEU A 50 -21.00 -3.41 -0.05
CA LEU A 50 -19.90 -4.16 0.54
C LEU A 50 -20.47 -5.18 1.53
N SER A 51 -19.81 -6.33 1.70
CA SER A 51 -20.21 -7.33 2.69
C SER A 51 -20.11 -6.78 4.12
N GLU A 52 -20.89 -7.34 5.05
CA GLU A 52 -20.85 -6.96 6.46
C GLU A 52 -19.43 -7.09 7.07
N GLU A 53 -18.69 -8.13 6.69
CA GLU A 53 -17.32 -8.32 7.15
C GLU A 53 -16.37 -7.24 6.61
N GLN A 54 -16.55 -6.81 5.35
CA GLN A 54 -15.78 -5.68 4.80
C GLN A 54 -16.11 -4.38 5.56
N ILE A 55 -17.39 -4.08 5.78
CA ILE A 55 -17.82 -2.89 6.51
C ILE A 55 -17.24 -2.87 7.93
N LYS A 56 -17.25 -4.02 8.62
CA LYS A 56 -16.65 -4.15 9.96
C LYS A 56 -15.15 -3.86 9.96
N ARG A 57 -14.41 -4.36 8.96
CA ARG A 57 -12.97 -4.10 8.82
C ARG A 57 -12.69 -2.63 8.50
N ILE A 58 -13.47 -2.05 7.58
CA ILE A 58 -13.39 -0.62 7.20
C ILE A 58 -13.68 0.28 8.41
N THR A 59 -14.65 -0.08 9.25
CA THR A 59 -14.98 0.67 10.47
C THR A 59 -13.79 0.76 11.43
N LYS A 60 -13.03 -0.34 11.58
CA LYS A 60 -11.80 -0.33 12.40
C LYS A 60 -10.72 0.56 11.82
N ILE A 61 -10.51 0.47 10.50
CA ILE A 61 -9.56 1.32 9.77
C ILE A 61 -9.90 2.80 9.97
N GLN A 62 -11.15 3.20 9.76
CA GLN A 62 -11.58 4.59 9.90
C GLN A 62 -11.38 5.09 11.33
N ALA A 63 -11.76 4.29 12.33
CA ALA A 63 -11.59 4.66 13.73
C ALA A 63 -10.12 4.90 14.09
N ALA A 64 -9.21 4.03 13.64
CA ALA A 64 -7.77 4.11 13.94
C ALA A 64 -7.12 5.40 13.42
N PHE A 65 -7.64 5.99 12.33
CA PHE A 65 -7.10 7.20 11.71
C PHE A 65 -7.95 8.45 11.96
N SER A 66 -9.07 8.34 12.67
CA SER A 66 -10.07 9.41 12.79
C SER A 66 -9.55 10.72 13.40
N ASP A 67 -8.48 10.67 14.21
CA ASP A 67 -7.86 11.85 14.81
C ASP A 67 -6.97 12.64 13.84
N ILE A 68 -6.43 12.00 12.80
CA ILE A 68 -5.51 12.60 11.83
C ILE A 68 -6.05 12.68 10.40
N TYR A 69 -7.08 11.91 10.09
CA TYR A 69 -7.73 11.86 8.78
C TYR A 69 -9.26 11.78 8.97
N PRO A 70 -9.90 12.92 9.33
CA PRO A 70 -11.27 12.97 9.82
C PRO A 70 -12.30 12.91 8.68
N ILE A 71 -12.28 11.83 7.91
CA ILE A 71 -13.35 11.49 6.97
C ILE A 71 -14.43 10.66 7.68
N SER A 72 -15.69 10.81 7.26
CA SER A 72 -16.79 10.05 7.85
C SER A 72 -16.68 8.55 7.52
N LEU A 73 -17.32 7.70 8.33
CA LEU A 73 -17.41 6.27 8.02
C LEU A 73 -18.14 6.03 6.68
N GLU A 74 -19.17 6.82 6.39
CA GLU A 74 -19.93 6.76 5.14
C GLU A 74 -19.05 7.11 3.92
N ASP A 75 -18.25 8.18 4.01
CA ASP A 75 -17.31 8.56 2.96
C ASP A 75 -16.21 7.51 2.79
N THR A 76 -15.76 6.92 3.90
CA THR A 76 -14.74 5.86 3.88
C THR A 76 -15.28 4.63 3.16
N ILE A 77 -16.50 4.17 3.50
CA ILE A 77 -17.18 3.08 2.81
C ILE A 77 -17.36 3.42 1.32
N THR A 78 -17.80 4.64 1.02
CA THR A 78 -17.96 5.11 -0.36
C THR A 78 -16.65 5.06 -1.15
N ASN A 79 -15.52 5.40 -0.54
CA ASN A 79 -14.21 5.30 -1.19
C ASN A 79 -13.84 3.84 -1.48
N PHE A 80 -14.05 2.91 -0.54
CA PHE A 80 -13.81 1.49 -0.79
C PHE A 80 -14.72 0.88 -1.86
N LYS A 81 -15.93 1.42 -2.07
CA LYS A 81 -16.81 1.01 -3.17
C LYS A 81 -16.30 1.42 -4.57
N ARG A 82 -15.28 2.27 -4.65
CA ARG A 82 -14.61 2.68 -5.90
C ARG A 82 -13.46 1.75 -6.27
N ASP A 83 -12.97 0.98 -5.31
CA ASP A 83 -11.82 0.11 -5.51
C ASP A 83 -12.23 -1.11 -6.34
N GLN A 84 -11.44 -1.43 -7.37
CA GLN A 84 -11.70 -2.60 -8.22
C GLN A 84 -11.67 -3.92 -7.41
N ASN A 85 -10.91 -3.96 -6.32
CA ASN A 85 -10.86 -5.08 -5.41
C ASN A 85 -10.83 -4.59 -3.95
N PRO A 86 -12.01 -4.39 -3.33
CA PRO A 86 -12.11 -3.84 -1.98
C PRO A 86 -11.33 -4.68 -0.95
N ASP A 87 -11.36 -6.02 -1.04
CA ASP A 87 -10.61 -6.87 -0.11
C ASP A 87 -9.10 -6.69 -0.22
N SER A 88 -8.59 -6.43 -1.43
CA SER A 88 -7.18 -6.12 -1.61
C SER A 88 -6.82 -4.79 -0.95
N GLU A 89 -7.64 -3.77 -1.11
CA GLU A 89 -7.38 -2.46 -0.53
C GLU A 89 -7.53 -2.49 0.99
N ILE A 90 -8.58 -3.12 1.51
CA ILE A 90 -8.76 -3.29 2.97
C ILE A 90 -7.52 -3.94 3.59
N ARG A 91 -6.91 -4.96 2.94
CA ARG A 91 -5.67 -5.56 3.46
C ARG A 91 -4.48 -4.60 3.47
N VAL A 92 -4.38 -3.66 2.53
CA VAL A 92 -3.33 -2.64 2.52
C VAL A 92 -3.55 -1.69 3.70
N TRP A 93 -4.77 -1.15 3.83
CA TRP A 93 -5.15 -0.25 4.91
C TRP A 93 -5.05 -0.90 6.31
N GLU A 94 -5.37 -2.19 6.46
CA GLU A 94 -5.15 -2.93 7.71
C GLU A 94 -3.66 -3.04 8.06
N ASN A 95 -2.77 -3.17 7.08
CA ASN A 95 -1.33 -3.19 7.32
C ASN A 95 -0.82 -1.80 7.75
N MET A 96 -1.37 -0.74 7.13
CA MET A 96 -1.11 0.64 7.55
C MET A 96 -1.59 0.88 8.97
N MET A 97 -2.81 0.44 9.29
CA MET A 97 -3.42 0.55 10.62
C MET A 97 -2.56 -0.17 11.66
N HIS A 98 -2.13 -1.41 11.37
CA HIS A 98 -1.24 -2.17 12.24
C HIS A 98 0.07 -1.44 12.53
N ALA A 99 0.73 -0.91 11.50
CA ALA A 99 1.99 -0.17 11.66
C ALA A 99 1.81 1.11 12.49
N TYR A 100 0.73 1.85 12.22
CA TYR A 100 0.37 3.06 12.96
C TYR A 100 0.10 2.75 14.44
N GLU A 101 -0.86 1.87 14.74
CA GLU A 101 -1.24 1.53 16.12
C GLU A 101 -0.08 0.93 16.91
N THR A 102 0.77 0.13 16.27
CA THR A 102 1.97 -0.44 16.92
C THR A 102 2.96 0.65 17.32
N PHE A 103 3.19 1.65 16.47
CA PHE A 103 4.06 2.77 16.81
C PHE A 103 3.43 3.69 17.87
N ILE A 104 2.15 4.03 17.74
CA ILE A 104 1.45 4.92 18.68
C ILE A 104 1.32 4.28 20.07
N SER A 105 1.02 2.99 20.17
CA SER A 105 0.91 2.29 21.47
C SER A 105 2.23 2.27 22.27
N LYS A 106 3.37 2.34 21.59
CA LYS A 106 4.70 2.46 22.21
C LYS A 106 5.07 3.90 22.59
N ASN A 107 4.34 4.88 22.05
CA ASN A 107 4.61 6.30 22.20
C ASN A 107 3.34 7.05 22.63
N PRO A 108 2.77 6.77 23.82
CA PRO A 108 1.46 7.30 24.22
C PRO A 108 1.38 8.84 24.31
N GLU A 109 2.52 9.50 24.54
CA GLU A 109 2.64 10.96 24.66
C GLU A 109 2.81 11.69 23.31
N ILE A 110 2.71 10.96 22.20
CA ILE A 110 2.87 11.54 20.86
C ILE A 110 1.72 12.49 20.52
N ASN A 111 2.07 13.69 20.07
CA ASN A 111 1.08 14.70 19.70
C ASN A 111 0.46 14.43 18.32
N VAL A 112 -0.64 15.14 18.01
CA VAL A 112 -1.40 14.93 16.76
C VAL A 112 -0.60 15.27 15.50
N GLU A 113 0.31 16.26 15.57
CA GLU A 113 1.15 16.63 14.42
C GLU A 113 2.10 15.48 14.04
N LYS A 114 2.76 14.89 15.03
CA LYS A 114 3.67 13.77 14.79
C LYS A 114 2.91 12.50 14.38
N LYS A 115 1.72 12.25 14.94
CA LYS A 115 0.81 11.20 14.44
C LYS A 115 0.46 11.38 12.97
N SER A 116 0.15 12.60 12.55
CA SER A 116 -0.13 12.93 11.15
C SER A 116 1.08 12.63 10.25
N GLU A 117 2.30 12.91 10.72
CA GLU A 117 3.51 12.57 9.99
C GLU A 117 3.75 11.05 9.90
N VAL A 118 3.49 10.29 10.97
CA VAL A 118 3.52 8.81 10.96
C VAL A 118 2.54 8.26 9.92
N PHE A 119 1.31 8.76 9.91
CA PHE A 119 0.30 8.36 8.92
C PHE A 119 0.77 8.65 7.49
N LYS A 120 1.28 9.86 7.23
CA LYS A 120 1.81 10.26 5.91
C LYS A 120 2.96 9.36 5.48
N LEU A 121 3.90 9.06 6.37
CA LEU A 121 5.03 8.17 6.09
C LEU A 121 4.55 6.77 5.66
N ILE A 122 3.61 6.19 6.41
CA ILE A 122 3.03 4.87 6.13
C ILE A 122 2.24 4.88 4.82
N LEU A 123 1.40 5.90 4.59
CA LEU A 123 0.63 6.06 3.36
C LEU A 123 1.57 6.15 2.15
N THR A 124 2.62 6.97 2.22
CA THR A 124 3.60 7.07 1.14
C THR A 124 4.33 5.74 0.90
N ARG A 125 4.74 5.05 1.98
CA ARG A 125 5.36 3.72 1.89
C ARG A 125 4.43 2.66 1.29
N SER A 126 3.12 2.79 1.49
CA SER A 126 2.16 1.88 0.88
C SER A 126 2.13 1.97 -0.65
N MET A 127 2.49 3.13 -1.22
CA MET A 127 2.47 3.38 -2.67
C MET A 127 3.86 3.44 -3.31
N MET A 128 4.93 3.57 -2.51
CA MET A 128 6.29 3.82 -2.98
C MET A 128 7.32 2.92 -2.28
N ASP A 129 8.34 2.49 -3.03
CA ASP A 129 9.48 1.72 -2.49
C ASP A 129 10.16 2.44 -1.33
N GLU A 130 10.56 1.69 -0.31
CA GLU A 130 11.15 2.23 0.91
C GLU A 130 12.34 3.16 0.65
N ASN A 131 13.26 2.77 -0.23
CA ASN A 131 14.46 3.58 -0.50
C ASN A 131 14.09 4.92 -1.13
N LYS A 132 13.03 4.95 -1.94
CA LYS A 132 12.51 6.20 -2.52
C LYS A 132 11.82 7.06 -1.46
N VAL A 133 11.06 6.47 -0.54
CA VAL A 133 10.46 7.21 0.58
C VAL A 133 11.54 7.83 1.46
N ARG A 134 12.60 7.10 1.80
CA ARG A 134 13.75 7.62 2.58
C ARG A 134 14.52 8.73 1.88
N ALA A 135 14.51 8.76 0.55
CA ALA A 135 15.13 9.83 -0.22
C ALA A 135 14.33 11.14 -0.16
N GLN A 136 13.05 11.09 0.22
CA GLN A 136 12.23 12.29 0.40
C GLN A 136 12.65 13.07 1.64
N ARG A 137 12.40 14.38 1.64
CA ARG A 137 12.75 15.32 2.73
C ARG A 137 11.50 15.88 3.41
N GLU A 138 10.39 15.15 3.36
CA GLU A 138 9.07 15.64 3.75
C GLU A 138 8.70 15.30 5.21
N PHE A 139 9.51 14.49 5.89
CA PHE A 139 9.29 14.05 7.28
C PHE A 139 10.26 14.81 8.21
N ASN A 140 9.73 15.73 9.02
CA ASN A 140 10.54 16.65 9.85
C ASN A 140 10.40 16.39 11.35
N LEU A 141 9.36 15.68 11.78
CA LEU A 141 9.06 15.37 13.19
C LEU A 141 9.55 13.97 13.59
N LEU A 142 9.74 13.07 12.62
CA LEU A 142 10.29 11.73 12.81
C LEU A 142 11.80 11.72 12.63
N ASN A 143 12.50 11.08 13.56
CA ASN A 143 13.92 10.77 13.40
C ASN A 143 14.11 9.41 12.69
N GLU A 144 15.33 9.14 12.21
CA GLU A 144 15.64 7.91 11.45
C GLU A 144 15.34 6.62 12.22
N ASN A 145 15.50 6.60 13.55
CA ASN A 145 15.19 5.41 14.35
C ASN A 145 13.68 5.15 14.36
N GLU A 146 12.86 6.20 14.48
CA GLU A 146 11.40 6.09 14.41
C GLU A 146 10.95 5.67 13.01
N VAL A 147 11.55 6.21 11.94
CA VAL A 147 11.27 5.79 10.56
C VAL A 147 11.59 4.31 10.38
N ASN A 148 12.75 3.85 10.85
CA ASN A 148 13.14 2.43 10.80
C ASN A 148 12.17 1.55 11.57
N GLU A 149 11.77 1.99 12.75
CA GLU A 149 10.81 1.28 13.58
C GLU A 149 9.45 1.16 12.87
N ILE A 150 8.90 2.26 12.36
CA ILE A 150 7.62 2.29 11.63
C ILE A 150 7.65 1.37 10.41
N PHE A 151 8.72 1.43 9.61
CA PHE A 151 8.88 0.55 8.44
C PHE A 151 9.02 -0.91 8.81
N SER A 152 9.56 -1.23 9.98
CA SER A 152 9.61 -2.62 10.46
C SER A 152 8.21 -3.21 10.74
N TYR A 153 7.21 -2.37 10.98
CA TYR A 153 5.82 -2.80 11.22
C TYR A 153 4.98 -2.88 9.93
N TYR A 154 5.36 -2.15 8.88
CA TYR A 154 4.70 -2.23 7.57
C TYR A 154 5.35 -3.29 6.69
N THR A 155 4.66 -4.41 6.50
CA THR A 155 5.25 -5.64 5.91
C THR A 155 4.81 -5.91 4.47
N LYS A 156 4.01 -5.02 3.87
CA LYS A 156 3.56 -5.17 2.48
C LYS A 156 4.50 -4.51 1.48
N GLU A 157 4.54 -5.09 0.28
CA GLU A 157 5.14 -4.42 -0.89
C GLU A 157 4.36 -3.15 -1.23
N SER A 158 5.04 -2.17 -1.82
CA SER A 158 4.37 -0.97 -2.30
C SER A 158 3.42 -1.30 -3.45
N LYS A 159 2.21 -0.74 -3.41
CA LYS A 159 1.17 -0.85 -4.43
C LYS A 159 0.82 0.55 -4.94
N PRO A 160 1.56 1.07 -5.96
CA PRO A 160 1.24 2.34 -6.60
C PRO A 160 -0.18 2.34 -7.16
N LEU A 161 -0.84 3.50 -7.14
CA LEU A 161 -2.16 3.69 -7.74
C LEU A 161 -2.09 3.60 -9.27
N ILE A 162 -3.10 2.96 -9.86
CA ILE A 162 -3.30 2.92 -11.31
C ILE A 162 -4.32 4.01 -11.64
N ILE A 163 -3.95 4.94 -12.52
CA ILE A 163 -4.81 6.04 -12.95
C ILE A 163 -5.13 5.85 -14.43
N GLU A 164 -6.41 5.66 -14.73
CA GLU A 164 -6.91 5.65 -16.10
C GLU A 164 -6.93 7.09 -16.62
N LYS A 165 -6.24 7.33 -17.74
CA LYS A 165 -6.36 8.60 -18.45
C LYS A 165 -7.64 8.53 -19.28
N ASN A 166 -8.69 9.21 -18.84
CA ASN A 166 -9.84 9.49 -19.68
C ASN A 166 -9.34 10.38 -20.84
N LEU A 167 -9.24 9.81 -22.04
CA LEU A 167 -8.93 10.52 -23.29
C LEU A 167 -10.16 11.26 -23.80
#